data_AF-A0A1G3UDR2-F1
#
_entry.id   AF-A0A1G3UDR2-F1
#
_cell.length_a   1.000
_cell.length_b   1.000
_cell.length_c   1.000
_cell.angle_alpha   90.00
_cell.angle_beta   90.00
_cell.angle_gamma   90.00
#
_symmetry.space_group_name_H-M   'P 1'
#
loop_
_entity.id
_entity.type
_entity.pdbx_description
1 polymer ?
#
loop_
_entity_poly.entity_id
_entity_poly.type
_entity_poly.pdbx_seq_one_letter_code
_entity_poly.pdbx_strand_id
1 'polypeptide(L)' 'MDKSVASKILDGIEEFASNPVLTKIKKLKTPFDGAYRLRIGDYRVLFYQENELMLISKIAHRKEVYI' A
#
# COMPACT_ATOMS: atom_id res chain seq x y z
N MET A 1 -14.84 -5.95 3.42
CA MET A 1 -14.38 -4.55 3.63
C MET A 1 -15.57 -3.64 3.36
N ASP A 2 -15.80 -2.64 4.20
CA ASP A 2 -16.86 -1.64 4.01
C ASP A 2 -16.55 -0.73 2.81
N LYS A 3 -17.57 -0.27 2.07
CA LYS A 3 -17.40 0.62 0.91
C LYS A 3 -16.74 1.95 1.26
N SER A 4 -17.05 2.51 2.43
CA SER A 4 -16.43 3.74 2.93
C SER A 4 -14.93 3.56 3.16
N VAL A 5 -14.55 2.39 3.69
CA VAL A 5 -13.14 2.04 3.89
C VAL A 5 -12.43 1.84 2.56
N ALA A 6 -13.07 1.16 1.61
CA ALA A 6 -12.51 0.96 0.27
C ALA A 6 -12.24 2.30 -0.44
N SER A 7 -13.18 3.24 -0.36
CA SER A 7 -13.02 4.59 -0.92
C SER A 7 -11.80 5.30 -0.33
N LYS A 8 -11.66 5.31 1.00
CA LYS A 8 -10.51 5.94 1.67
C LYS A 8 -9.17 5.32 1.28
N ILE A 9 -9.16 4.01 1.01
CA ILE A 9 -7.94 3.33 0.54
C ILE A 9 -7.62 3.76 -0.89
N LEU A 10 -8.62 3.83 -1.77
CA LEU A 10 -8.43 4.29 -3.14
C LEU A 10 -7.91 5.73 -3.16
N ASP A 11 -8.56 6.64 -2.43
CA ASP A 11 -8.14 8.05 -2.34
C ASP A 11 -6.67 8.17 -1.88
N GLY A 12 -6.27 7.37 -0.89
CA GLY A 12 -4.89 7.36 -0.40
C GLY A 12 -3.87 6.77 -1.37
N ILE A 13 -4.29 5.86 -2.26
CA ILE A 13 -3.45 5.34 -3.35
C ILE A 13 -3.28 6.41 -4.42
N GLU A 14 -4.36 7.08 -4.82
CA GLU A 14 -4.33 8.15 -5.83
C GLU A 14 -3.52 9.37 -5.36
N GLU A 15 -3.65 9.75 -4.08
CA GLU A 15 -2.83 10.79 -3.46
C GLU A 15 -1.34 10.42 -3.53
N PHE A 16 -1.00 9.17 -3.19
CA PHE A 16 0.38 8.70 -3.25
C PHE A 16 0.93 8.64 -4.68
N ALA A 17 0.13 8.15 -5.64
CA ALA A 17 0.52 8.11 -7.05
C ALA A 17 0.78 9.51 -7.61
N SER A 18 -0.02 10.50 -7.20
CA SER A 18 0.14 11.90 -7.63
C SER A 18 1.28 12.62 -6.92
N ASN A 19 1.50 12.32 -5.64
CA ASN A 19 2.55 12.94 -4.82
C ASN A 19 3.16 11.92 -3.83
N PRO A 20 4.23 11.22 -4.22
CA PRO A 20 4.81 10.15 -3.40
C PRO A 20 5.37 10.64 -2.06
N VAL A 21 4.67 10.34 -0.97
CA VAL A 21 5.13 10.68 0.39
C VAL A 21 6.01 9.55 0.96
N LEU A 22 7.32 9.77 1.00
CA LEU A 22 8.31 8.77 1.45
C LEU A 22 8.09 8.25 2.88
N THR A 23 7.50 9.05 3.77
CA THR A 23 7.22 8.65 5.16
C THR A 23 6.07 7.64 5.29
N LYS A 24 5.17 7.57 4.29
CA LYS A 24 4.07 6.61 4.26
C LYS A 24 4.50 5.24 3.70
N ILE A 25 5.68 5.15 3.08
CA ILE A 25 6.19 3.92 2.44
C ILE A 25 7.35 3.29 3.21
N LYS A 26 7.47 1.98 3.09
CA LYS A 26 8.66 1.24 3.54
C LYS A 26 8.90 0.07 2.59
N LYS A 27 10.14 -0.10 2.13
CA LYS A 27 10.55 -1.31 1.41
C LYS A 27 10.47 -2.50 2.37
N LEU A 28 9.82 -3.58 1.94
CA LEU A 28 9.73 -4.82 2.69
C LEU A 28 11.01 -5.62 2.53
N LYS A 29 11.30 -6.45 3.54
CA LYS A 29 12.40 -7.42 3.51
C LYS A 29 11.87 -8.74 2.95
N THR A 30 12.78 -9.66 2.63
CA THR A 30 12.48 -11.06 2.28
C THR A 30 11.41 -11.67 3.19
N PRO A 31 10.47 -12.50 2.66
CA PRO A 31 10.41 -13.06 1.30
C PRO A 31 9.78 -12.14 0.23
N PHE A 32 9.31 -10.94 0.60
CA PHE A 32 8.65 -10.01 -0.33
C PHE A 32 9.66 -9.10 -1.05
N ASP A 33 10.72 -9.69 -1.59
CA ASP A 33 11.81 -8.92 -2.20
C ASP A 33 11.27 -7.99 -3.29
N GLY A 34 11.63 -6.71 -3.20
CA GLY A 34 11.18 -5.66 -4.12
C GLY A 34 9.83 -5.03 -3.81
N ALA A 35 9.05 -5.56 -2.86
CA ALA A 35 7.76 -4.97 -2.49
C ALA A 35 7.92 -3.76 -1.56
N TYR A 36 7.01 -2.79 -1.72
CA TYR A 36 6.81 -1.67 -0.82
C TYR A 36 5.51 -1.84 -0.05
N ARG A 37 5.44 -1.21 1.11
CA ARG A 37 4.23 -1.11 1.91
C ARG A 37 3.86 0.35 2.12
N LEU A 38 2.74 0.77 1.52
CA LEU A 38 2.09 2.04 1.77
C LEU A 38 1.11 1.92 2.95
N ARG A 39 1.17 2.87 3.89
CA ARG A 39 0.26 2.95 5.04
C ARG A 39 -0.88 3.92 4.76
N ILE A 40 -2.12 3.42 4.86
CA ILE A 40 -3.35 4.22 4.78
C ILE A 40 -4.19 3.88 6.01
N GLY A 41 -4.12 4.72 7.05
CA GLY A 41 -4.76 4.46 8.33
C GLY A 41 -4.38 3.09 8.92
N ASP A 42 -5.38 2.24 9.11
CA ASP A 42 -5.24 0.86 9.61
C ASP A 42 -5.00 -0.18 8.51
N TYR A 43 -4.96 0.21 7.24
CA TYR A 43 -4.69 -0.68 6.11
C TYR A 43 -3.25 -0.53 5.62
N ARG A 44 -2.75 -1.60 5.00
CA ARG A 44 -1.45 -1.66 4.35
C ARG A 44 -1.68 -2.12 2.93
N VAL A 45 -1.14 -1.36 1.99
CA VAL A 45 -1.14 -1.68 0.56
C VAL A 45 0.26 -2.15 0.22
N LEU A 46 0.39 -3.42 -0.13
CA LEU A 46 1.61 -3.99 -0.66
C LEU A 46 1.60 -3.79 -2.16
N PHE A 47 2.68 -3.21 -2.68
CA PHE A 47 2.80 -2.94 -4.10
C PHE A 47 4.24 -3.10 -4.57
N TYR A 48 4.39 -3.33 -5.86
CA TYR A 48 5.64 -3.26 -6.58
C TYR A 48 5.61 -2.02 -7.47
N GLN A 49 6.76 -1.38 -7.63
CA GLN A 49 6.91 -0.24 -8.52
C GLN A 49 7.89 -0.62 -9.63
N GLU A 50 7.46 -0.45 -10.87
CA GLU A 50 8.30 -0.60 -12.05
C GLU A 50 8.08 0.63 -12.94
N ASN A 51 9.10 1.48 -13.07
CA ASN A 51 8.98 2.78 -13.74
C ASN A 51 7.81 3.60 -13.15
N GLU A 52 6.84 3.98 -13.99
CA GLU A 52 5.64 4.72 -13.60
C GLU A 52 4.45 3.80 -13.25
N LEU A 53 4.63 2.47 -13.29
CA LEU A 53 3.60 1.49 -12.98
C LEU A 53 3.68 1.02 -11.52
N MET A 54 2.55 1.15 -10.84
CA MET A 54 2.34 0.59 -9.51
C MET A 54 1.46 -0.66 -9.59
N LEU A 55 2.02 -1.82 -9.26
CA LEU A 55 1.29 -3.08 -9.17
C LEU A 55 0.91 -3.38 -7.72
N ILE A 56 -0.37 -3.26 -7.38
CA ILE A 56 -0.88 -3.59 -6.05
C ILE A 56 -1.10 -5.10 -5.95
N SER A 57 -0.36 -5.77 -5.06
CA SER A 57 -0.43 -7.22 -4.87
C SER A 57 -1.35 -7.63 -3.73
N LYS A 58 -1.45 -6.81 -2.67
CA LYS A 58 -2.31 -7.09 -1.51
C LYS A 58 -2.74 -5.82 -0.80
N ILE A 59 -4.01 -5.79 -0.39
CA ILE A 59 -4.54 -4.78 0.54
C ILE A 59 -5.05 -5.54 1.76
N ALA A 60 -4.49 -5.24 2.94
CA ALA A 60 -4.86 -5.94 4.16
C ALA A 60 -4.93 -5.01 5.36
N HIS A 61 -5.81 -5.32 6.29
CA HIS A 61 -5.88 -4.63 7.58
C HIS A 61 -4.62 -4.94 8.40
N ARG A 62 -4.16 -4.00 9.24
CA ARG A 62 -2.91 -4.13 10.01
C ARG A 62 -2.78 -5.42 10.83
N LYS A 63 -3.92 -5.97 11.25
CA LYS A 63 -4.00 -7.19 12.06
C LYS A 63 -3.76 -8.47 11.24
N GLU A 64 -3.89 -8.41 9.91
CA GLU A 64 -3.82 -9.55 8.99
C GLU A 64 -2.54 -9.54 8.14
N VAL A 65 -1.71 -8.51 8.26
CA VAL A 65 -0.49 -8.33 7.44
C VAL A 65 0.68 -9.18 7.92
N TYR A 66 0.64 -9.67 9.17
CA TYR A 66 1.71 -10.44 9.80
C TYR A 66 1.33 -11.91 10.09
N ILE A 67 0.21 -12.37 9.53
CA ILE A 67 -0.16 -13.79 9.55
C ILE A 67 0.45 -14.46 8.32
#